data_AF-A0A7K6W1N8-F1
#
_entry.id   AF-A0A7K6W1N8-F1
#
_cell.length_a   1.000
_cell.length_b   1.000
_cell.length_c   1.000
_cell.angle_alpha   90.00
_cell.angle_beta   90.00
_cell.angle_gamma   90.00
#
_symmetry.space_group_name_H-M   'P 1'
#
loop_
_entity.id
_entity.type
_entity.pdbx_description
1 polymer ?
#
loop_
_entity_poly.entity_id
_entity_poly.type
_entity_poly.pdbx_seq_one_letter_code
_entity_poly.pdbx_strand_id
1 'polypeptide(L)'
;QTYYHRLERKQAEEELLGGRNKQEPPKLVTPFIQKVETYDSVVRIAGSLGQVAVSTCYSPRRAIDAVHHALVEEVGEGELSCHRLRALHRIEKLFLQLLEVEEVQRKMSLAPEEQQPCSQEQKSQEVERIYQALKIRACSSKEEAEDEFLQLLCVQKGKKLTARLLPHLTREQAEMILLTITRHLPYLMRKDVLDE
;
A
#
# COMPACT_ATOMS: atom_id res chain seq x y z
N GLN A 1 -28.56 -13.79 -13.54
CA GLN A 1 -27.83 -13.59 -12.26
C GLN A 1 -27.03 -14.83 -11.84
N THR A 2 -27.61 -16.03 -11.81
CA THR A 2 -26.93 -17.29 -11.43
C THR A 2 -25.75 -17.72 -12.31
N TYR A 3 -25.65 -17.20 -13.53
CA TYR A 3 -24.50 -17.40 -14.42
C TYR A 3 -23.25 -16.68 -13.88
N TYR A 4 -23.36 -15.41 -13.52
CA TYR A 4 -22.24 -14.60 -13.02
C TYR A 4 -21.73 -15.10 -11.67
N HIS A 5 -22.62 -15.47 -10.76
CA HIS A 5 -22.21 -16.07 -9.49
C HIS A 5 -21.45 -17.39 -9.63
N ARG A 6 -21.76 -18.19 -10.66
CA ARG A 6 -20.98 -19.41 -10.97
C ARG A 6 -19.61 -19.08 -11.55
N LEU A 7 -19.50 -17.99 -12.30
CA LEU A 7 -18.24 -17.52 -12.86
C LEU A 7 -17.31 -16.99 -11.77
N GLU A 8 -17.84 -16.15 -10.86
CA GLU A 8 -17.11 -15.60 -9.71
C GLU A 8 -16.60 -16.69 -8.78
N ARG A 9 -17.42 -17.71 -8.49
CA ARG A 9 -17.02 -18.84 -7.65
C ARG A 9 -15.89 -19.65 -8.28
N LYS A 10 -15.95 -19.92 -9.59
CA LYS A 10 -14.87 -20.61 -10.31
C LYS A 10 -13.57 -19.81 -10.32
N GLN A 11 -13.65 -18.48 -10.48
CA GLN A 11 -12.48 -17.61 -10.42
C GLN A 11 -11.85 -17.62 -9.01
N ALA A 12 -12.65 -17.56 -7.95
CA ALA A 12 -12.17 -17.64 -6.58
C ALA A 12 -11.50 -18.98 -6.26
N GLU A 13 -12.03 -20.10 -6.79
CA GLU A 13 -11.44 -21.44 -6.65
C GLU A 13 -10.08 -21.54 -7.37
N GLU A 14 -9.93 -20.91 -8.54
CA GLU A 14 -8.69 -20.87 -9.32
C GLU A 14 -7.60 -19.97 -8.68
N GLU A 15 -8.01 -18.88 -8.00
CA GLU A 15 -7.11 -18.03 -7.21
C GLU A 15 -6.50 -18.76 -6.02
N LEU A 16 -7.27 -19.61 -5.32
CA LEU A 16 -6.79 -20.42 -4.20
C LEU A 16 -5.75 -21.47 -4.62
N LEU A 17 -5.81 -21.91 -5.88
CA LEU A 17 -4.87 -22.88 -6.48
C LEU A 17 -3.60 -22.23 -7.03
N GLY A 18 -3.42 -20.91 -6.86
CA GLY A 18 -2.19 -20.19 -7.22
C GLY A 18 -1.96 -20.00 -8.73
N GLY A 19 -2.98 -20.22 -9.57
CA GLY A 19 -2.87 -20.17 -11.04
C GLY A 19 -2.76 -18.77 -11.65
N ARG A 20 -2.84 -17.70 -10.85
CA ARG A 20 -3.11 -16.34 -11.35
C ARG A 20 -1.95 -15.62 -12.04
N ASN A 21 -0.74 -16.18 -12.06
CA ASN A 21 0.43 -15.47 -12.58
C ASN A 21 0.52 -15.39 -14.12
N LYS A 22 -0.46 -15.89 -14.89
CA LYS A 22 -0.35 -15.96 -16.38
C LYS A 22 -1.60 -15.62 -17.21
N GLN A 23 -2.75 -15.31 -16.61
CA GLN A 23 -3.94 -14.98 -17.41
C GLN A 23 -4.02 -13.47 -17.66
N GLU A 24 -3.90 -13.07 -18.93
CA GLU A 24 -4.18 -11.71 -19.37
C GLU A 24 -5.64 -11.35 -18.99
N PRO A 25 -5.89 -10.11 -18.53
CA PRO A 25 -7.26 -9.68 -18.27
C PRO A 25 -8.11 -9.85 -19.54
N PRO A 26 -9.37 -10.32 -19.42
CA PRO A 26 -10.22 -10.55 -20.58
C PRO A 26 -10.37 -9.25 -21.37
N LYS A 27 -9.78 -9.23 -22.57
CA LYS A 27 -9.83 -8.08 -23.47
C LYS A 27 -11.27 -7.92 -23.98
N LEU A 28 -11.85 -6.74 -23.78
CA LEU A 28 -13.11 -6.36 -24.41
C LEU A 28 -12.88 -6.34 -25.92
N VAL A 29 -13.32 -7.40 -26.61
CA VAL A 29 -13.29 -7.44 -28.08
C VAL A 29 -14.37 -6.50 -28.58
N THR A 30 -13.98 -5.26 -28.90
CA THR A 30 -14.86 -4.38 -29.67
C THR A 30 -14.84 -4.85 -31.12
N PRO A 31 -16.00 -5.09 -31.76
CA PRO A 31 -16.00 -5.33 -33.20
C PRO A 31 -15.32 -4.13 -33.89
N PHE A 32 -14.33 -4.40 -34.72
CA PHE A 32 -13.65 -3.36 -35.48
C PHE A 32 -14.63 -2.81 -36.52
N ILE A 33 -15.14 -1.60 -36.29
CA ILE A 33 -15.95 -0.89 -37.28
C ILE A 33 -15.00 -0.01 -38.08
N GLN A 34 -14.87 -0.29 -39.38
CA GLN A 34 -13.99 0.47 -40.27
C GLN A 34 -14.39 1.95 -40.25
N LYS A 35 -13.45 2.83 -39.88
CA LYS A 35 -13.64 4.28 -39.93
C LYS A 35 -13.94 4.69 -41.37
N VAL A 36 -15.15 5.17 -41.62
CA VAL A 36 -15.46 5.90 -42.84
C VAL A 36 -15.07 7.36 -42.58
N GLU A 37 -14.10 7.89 -43.33
CA GLU A 37 -13.51 9.22 -43.08
C GLU A 37 -14.49 10.38 -43.33
N THR A 38 -15.56 10.13 -44.08
CA THR A 38 -16.61 11.11 -44.38
C THR A 38 -17.96 10.61 -43.92
N TYR A 39 -18.50 11.26 -42.89
CA TYR A 39 -19.87 11.04 -42.45
C TYR A 39 -20.61 12.38 -42.45
N ASP A 40 -21.82 12.41 -43.00
CA ASP A 40 -22.66 13.61 -42.95
C ASP A 40 -23.28 13.72 -41.57
N SER A 41 -22.83 14.72 -40.80
CA SER A 41 -23.31 14.98 -39.44
C SER A 41 -24.79 15.34 -39.36
N VAL A 42 -25.37 15.76 -40.48
CA VAL A 42 -26.76 16.18 -40.60
C VAL A 42 -27.32 15.64 -41.92
N VAL A 43 -28.33 14.78 -41.85
CA VAL A 43 -28.94 14.14 -43.02
C VAL A 43 -30.42 14.49 -43.11
N ARG A 44 -30.92 14.75 -44.33
CA ARG A 44 -32.35 14.92 -44.59
C ARG A 44 -32.95 13.59 -45.01
N ILE A 45 -33.67 12.95 -44.08
CA ILE A 45 -34.36 11.69 -44.36
C ILE A 45 -35.62 11.99 -45.18
N ALA A 46 -35.81 11.31 -46.31
CA ALA A 46 -36.98 11.51 -47.15
C ALA A 46 -38.28 11.33 -46.34
N GLY A 47 -39.22 12.27 -46.45
CA GLY A 47 -40.47 12.27 -45.70
C GLY A 47 -40.41 12.91 -44.30
N SER A 48 -39.24 13.37 -43.85
CA SER A 48 -39.13 14.13 -42.59
C SER A 48 -39.30 15.64 -42.81
N LEU A 49 -39.89 16.34 -41.82
CA LEU A 49 -40.13 17.78 -41.85
C LEU A 49 -38.85 18.62 -41.71
N GLY A 50 -37.73 18.02 -41.29
CA GLY A 50 -36.49 18.72 -41.00
C GLY A 50 -35.24 17.87 -41.23
N GLN A 51 -34.09 18.39 -40.82
CA GLN A 51 -32.83 17.66 -40.87
C GLN A 51 -32.58 16.93 -39.55
N VAL A 52 -32.02 15.72 -39.61
CA VAL A 52 -31.70 14.89 -38.43
C VAL A 52 -30.19 14.83 -38.26
N ALA A 53 -29.71 15.17 -37.07
CA ALA A 53 -28.30 15.02 -36.72
C ALA A 53 -27.98 13.54 -36.46
N VAL A 54 -26.91 13.03 -37.07
CA VAL A 54 -26.42 11.66 -36.88
C VAL A 54 -25.12 11.75 -36.08
N SER A 55 -24.98 10.90 -35.06
CA SER A 55 -23.70 10.73 -34.35
C SER A 55 -23.13 9.38 -34.72
N THR A 56 -21.83 9.34 -34.99
CA THR A 56 -21.13 8.08 -35.18
C THR A 56 -20.72 7.48 -33.83
N CYS A 57 -20.56 6.15 -33.81
CA CYS A 57 -19.98 5.41 -32.68
C CYS A 57 -18.45 5.27 -32.82
N TYR A 58 -17.80 6.03 -33.73
CA TYR A 58 -16.39 5.86 -34.08
C TYR A 58 -15.42 6.43 -33.04
N SER A 59 -15.91 7.25 -32.11
CA SER A 59 -15.15 7.77 -30.98
C SER A 59 -16.01 7.70 -29.71
N PRO A 60 -16.30 6.49 -29.18
CA PRO A 60 -16.98 6.40 -27.90
C PRO A 60 -16.13 7.11 -26.86
N ARG A 61 -16.73 8.03 -26.09
CA ARG A 61 -16.02 8.62 -24.94
C ARG A 61 -15.68 7.47 -24.00
N ARG A 62 -14.42 7.36 -23.57
CA ARG A 62 -14.02 6.42 -22.53
C ARG A 62 -14.78 6.81 -21.25
N ALA A 63 -15.87 6.12 -20.94
CA ALA A 63 -16.67 6.39 -19.74
C ALA A 63 -15.99 5.85 -18.46
N ILE A 64 -15.14 4.83 -18.63
CA ILE A 64 -14.41 4.17 -17.57
C ILE A 64 -12.95 4.09 -18.02
N ASP A 65 -12.08 4.84 -17.33
CA ASP A 65 -10.65 4.64 -17.43
C ASP A 65 -10.25 3.48 -16.51
N ALA A 66 -10.50 2.25 -16.96
CA ALA A 66 -9.95 1.06 -16.33
C ALA A 66 -8.56 0.76 -16.92
N VAL A 67 -7.73 1.80 -17.11
CA VAL A 67 -6.30 1.60 -16.92
C VAL A 67 -6.19 1.15 -15.47
N HIS A 68 -5.92 -0.15 -15.29
CA HIS A 68 -5.21 -0.52 -14.09
C HIS A 68 -4.03 0.45 -14.07
N HIS A 69 -3.94 1.31 -13.06
CA HIS A 69 -2.67 1.91 -12.69
C HIS A 69 -1.73 0.79 -12.20
N ALA A 70 -1.55 -0.26 -13.01
CA ALA A 70 -0.34 -1.03 -13.05
C ALA A 70 0.66 -0.14 -13.80
N LEU A 71 1.22 0.81 -13.04
CA LEU A 71 2.60 1.27 -13.20
C LEU A 71 3.04 1.47 -14.66
N VAL A 72 2.49 2.47 -15.34
CA VAL A 72 3.30 3.26 -16.28
C VAL A 72 3.82 4.45 -15.48
N GLU A 73 4.57 4.15 -14.43
CA GLU A 73 5.61 5.06 -13.97
C GLU A 73 6.90 4.48 -14.51
N GLU A 74 7.71 5.38 -15.03
CA GLU A 74 8.93 5.09 -15.77
C GLU A 74 9.78 4.06 -15.03
N VAL A 75 10.59 3.31 -15.79
CA VAL A 75 11.35 2.11 -15.38
C VAL A 75 12.32 2.34 -14.18
N GLY A 76 12.34 3.52 -13.56
CA GLY A 76 12.96 3.81 -12.25
C GLY A 76 12.03 4.34 -11.13
N GLU A 77 10.84 4.85 -11.43
CA GLU A 77 9.92 5.44 -10.43
C GLU A 77 8.90 4.41 -9.88
N GLY A 78 8.50 3.44 -10.70
CA GLY A 78 7.54 2.42 -10.28
C GLY A 78 8.05 1.53 -9.13
N GLU A 79 9.35 1.20 -9.11
CA GLU A 79 9.96 0.45 -8.01
C GLU A 79 10.01 1.31 -6.74
N LEU A 80 10.48 2.56 -6.83
CA LEU A 80 10.53 3.51 -5.71
C LEU A 80 9.14 3.78 -5.10
N SER A 81 8.13 3.92 -5.95
CA SER A 81 6.72 4.05 -5.56
C SER A 81 6.22 2.81 -4.82
N CYS A 82 6.55 1.61 -5.31
CA CYS A 82 6.25 0.35 -4.64
C CYS A 82 6.99 0.19 -3.30
N HIS A 83 8.25 0.62 -3.22
CA HIS A 83 9.05 0.59 -1.99
C HIS A 83 8.49 1.52 -0.92
N ARG A 84 8.12 2.75 -1.31
CA ARG A 84 7.47 3.71 -0.41
C ARG A 84 6.13 3.19 0.08
N LEU A 85 5.28 2.66 -0.81
CA LEU A 85 3.99 2.08 -0.43
C LEU A 85 4.18 0.92 0.55
N ARG A 86 5.17 0.04 0.32
CA ARG A 86 5.51 -1.07 1.21
C ARG A 86 5.96 -0.59 2.58
N ALA A 87 6.81 0.44 2.64
CA ALA A 87 7.25 1.05 3.88
C ALA A 87 6.07 1.62 4.68
N LEU A 88 5.18 2.38 4.02
CA LEU A 88 3.97 2.93 4.64
C LEU A 88 3.04 1.83 5.16
N HIS A 89 2.77 0.80 4.36
CA HIS A 89 1.94 -0.33 4.79
C HIS A 89 2.55 -1.04 6.02
N ARG A 90 3.88 -1.22 6.04
CA ARG A 90 4.57 -1.80 7.19
C ARG A 90 4.49 -0.90 8.43
N ILE A 91 4.61 0.43 8.28
CA ILE A 91 4.41 1.38 9.37
C ILE A 91 3.01 1.23 9.96
N GLU A 92 1.97 1.18 9.11
CA GLU A 92 0.59 1.00 9.58
C GLU A 92 0.43 -0.29 10.39
N LYS A 93 0.95 -1.41 9.87
CA LYS A 93 0.89 -2.70 10.57
C LYS A 93 1.58 -2.67 11.94
N LEU A 94 2.80 -2.12 12.00
CA LEU A 94 3.54 -2.01 13.25
C LEU A 94 2.86 -1.06 14.25
N PHE A 95 2.23 0.01 13.75
CA PHE A 95 1.53 0.97 14.58
C PHE A 95 0.30 0.34 15.25
N LEU A 96 -0.44 -0.52 14.54
CA LEU A 96 -1.55 -1.28 15.13
C LEU A 96 -1.06 -2.20 16.26
N GLN A 97 0.03 -2.92 16.06
CA GLN A 97 0.63 -3.77 17.10
C GLN A 97 1.09 -2.94 18.32
N LEU A 98 1.65 -1.76 18.10
CA LEU A 98 2.03 -0.86 19.19
C LEU A 98 0.81 -0.39 20.00
N LEU A 99 -0.32 -0.11 19.34
CA LEU A 99 -1.55 0.27 20.04
C LEU A 99 -2.08 -0.86 20.92
N GLU A 100 -1.96 -2.12 20.48
CA GLU A 100 -2.31 -3.30 21.29
C GLU A 100 -1.43 -3.38 22.56
N VAL A 101 -0.11 -3.17 22.43
CA VAL A 101 0.83 -3.13 23.56
C VAL A 101 0.44 -2.04 24.57
N GLU A 102 0.13 -0.84 24.09
CA GLU A 102 -0.28 0.27 24.94
C GLU A 102 -1.64 0.03 25.62
N GLU A 103 -2.57 -0.62 24.92
CA GLU A 103 -3.88 -1.00 25.47
C GLU A 103 -3.73 -2.06 26.57
N VAL A 104 -2.91 -3.09 26.35
CA VAL A 104 -2.60 -4.12 27.37
C VAL A 104 -1.97 -3.47 28.59
N GLN A 105 -1.00 -2.54 28.41
CA GLN A 105 -0.42 -1.80 29.53
C GLN A 105 -1.47 -0.98 30.29
N ARG A 106 -2.38 -0.30 29.59
CA ARG A 106 -3.45 0.47 30.21
C ARG A 106 -4.39 -0.43 31.01
N LYS A 107 -4.80 -1.57 30.46
CA LYS A 107 -5.64 -2.57 31.16
C LYS A 107 -4.93 -3.15 32.37
N MET A 108 -3.64 -3.45 32.26
CA MET A 108 -2.82 -3.99 33.35
C MET A 108 -2.72 -3.03 34.55
N SER A 109 -2.71 -1.72 34.31
CA SER A 109 -2.74 -0.71 35.38
C SER A 109 -4.04 -0.67 36.18
N LEU A 110 -5.12 -1.26 35.66
CA LEU A 110 -6.46 -1.30 36.28
C LEU A 110 -6.84 -2.70 36.78
N ALA A 111 -6.03 -3.72 36.48
CA ALA A 111 -6.36 -5.12 36.70
C ALA A 111 -5.87 -5.65 38.08
N PRO A 112 -6.49 -6.72 38.61
CA PRO A 112 -6.04 -7.38 39.84
C PRO A 112 -4.63 -7.98 39.73
N GLU A 113 -3.86 -7.98 40.83
CA GLU A 113 -2.45 -8.42 40.87
C GLU A 113 -2.22 -9.86 40.36
N GLU A 114 -3.22 -10.74 40.47
CA GLU A 114 -3.13 -12.16 40.08
C GLU A 114 -3.03 -12.39 38.57
N GLN A 115 -3.55 -11.46 37.74
CA GLN A 115 -3.51 -11.55 36.27
C GLN A 115 -2.38 -10.73 35.61
N GLN A 116 -1.66 -9.94 36.42
CA GLN A 116 -0.53 -9.13 35.95
C GLN A 116 0.61 -9.94 35.30
N PRO A 117 1.11 -11.05 35.88
CA PRO A 117 2.30 -11.70 35.32
C PRO A 117 2.08 -12.27 33.91
N CYS A 118 0.93 -12.90 33.65
CA CYS A 118 0.61 -13.42 32.32
C CYS A 118 0.43 -12.29 31.28
N SER A 119 -0.22 -11.19 31.68
CA SER A 119 -0.42 -10.02 30.80
C SER A 119 0.90 -9.31 30.48
N GLN A 120 1.83 -9.28 31.44
CA GLN A 120 3.16 -8.69 31.24
C GLN A 120 4.01 -9.50 30.28
N GLU A 121 3.94 -10.83 30.37
CA GLU A 121 4.65 -11.72 29.46
C GLU A 121 4.13 -11.57 28.02
N GLN A 122 2.81 -11.55 27.83
CA GLN A 122 2.19 -11.29 26.52
C GLN A 122 2.63 -9.94 25.95
N LYS A 123 2.61 -8.87 26.77
CA LYS A 123 3.10 -7.55 26.36
C LYS A 123 4.57 -7.62 25.91
N SER A 124 5.43 -8.26 26.70
CA SER A 124 6.86 -8.38 26.39
C SER A 124 7.08 -9.12 25.08
N GLN A 125 6.31 -10.18 24.82
CA GLN A 125 6.37 -10.92 23.56
C GLN A 125 5.96 -10.06 22.38
N GLU A 126 4.92 -9.24 22.48
CA GLU A 126 4.53 -8.37 21.37
C GLU A 126 5.53 -7.23 21.12
N VAL A 127 6.08 -6.65 22.18
CA VAL A 127 7.18 -5.68 22.05
C VAL A 127 8.36 -6.30 21.31
N GLU A 128 8.74 -7.53 21.64
CA GLU A 128 9.81 -8.27 20.97
C GLU A 128 9.50 -8.50 19.50
N ARG A 129 8.26 -8.88 19.15
CA ARG A 129 7.84 -9.05 17.76
C ARG A 129 7.90 -7.74 16.99
N ILE A 130 7.49 -6.62 17.58
CA ILE A 130 7.62 -5.30 16.96
C ILE A 130 9.10 -4.96 16.74
N TYR A 131 9.96 -5.17 17.73
CA TYR A 131 11.40 -4.90 17.63
C TYR A 131 12.05 -5.71 16.50
N GLN A 132 11.81 -7.02 16.43
CA GLN A 132 12.31 -7.87 15.35
C GLN A 132 11.77 -7.42 13.99
N ALA A 133 10.49 -7.03 13.94
CA ALA A 133 9.85 -6.56 12.73
C ALA A 133 10.34 -5.18 12.27
N LEU A 134 11.08 -4.40 13.09
CA LEU A 134 11.79 -3.18 12.67
C LEU A 134 13.02 -3.50 11.82
N LYS A 135 13.58 -4.72 11.90
CA LYS A 135 14.75 -5.18 11.12
C LYS A 135 15.93 -4.21 11.18
N ILE A 136 16.26 -3.77 12.39
CA ILE A 136 17.38 -2.86 12.63
C ILE A 136 18.68 -3.60 12.28
N ARG A 137 19.37 -3.13 11.23
CA ARG A 137 20.64 -3.71 10.76
C ARG A 137 21.74 -2.66 10.77
N ALA A 138 22.97 -3.10 10.94
CA ALA A 138 24.14 -2.25 10.73
C ALA A 138 24.30 -2.05 9.22
N CYS A 139 23.87 -0.89 8.71
CA CYS A 139 23.93 -0.56 7.30
C CYS A 139 25.11 0.38 7.01
N SER A 140 25.69 0.28 5.81
CA SER A 140 26.74 1.22 5.38
C SER A 140 26.12 2.51 4.81
N SER A 141 26.91 3.58 4.67
CA SER A 141 26.40 4.87 4.15
C SER A 141 25.90 4.79 2.69
N LYS A 142 26.24 3.73 1.95
CA LYS A 142 25.81 3.52 0.56
C LYS A 142 24.44 2.85 0.47
N GLU A 143 24.01 2.18 1.54
CA GLU A 143 22.81 1.32 1.58
C GLU A 143 21.67 1.96 2.40
N GLU A 144 21.83 3.21 2.85
CA GLU A 144 20.87 3.92 3.71
C GLU A 144 19.48 4.08 3.05
N ALA A 145 19.45 4.24 1.73
CA ALA A 145 18.21 4.38 0.97
C ALA A 145 17.40 3.08 0.87
N GLU A 146 18.05 1.93 1.05
CA GLU A 146 17.41 0.60 1.00
C GLU A 146 17.11 0.05 2.39
N ASP A 147 17.65 0.70 3.44
CA ASP A 147 17.49 0.24 4.80
C ASP A 147 16.05 0.37 5.30
N GLU A 148 15.46 -0.78 5.62
CA GLU A 148 14.08 -0.91 6.05
C GLU A 148 13.73 -0.13 7.33
N PHE A 149 14.68 0.09 8.23
CA PHE A 149 14.49 0.85 9.46
C PHE A 149 14.67 2.35 9.20
N LEU A 150 15.68 2.75 8.43
CA LEU A 150 15.88 4.15 8.06
C LEU A 150 14.76 4.69 7.17
N GLN A 151 14.23 3.88 6.25
CA GLN A 151 13.04 4.26 5.46
C GLN A 151 11.82 4.50 6.33
N LEU A 152 11.66 3.73 7.41
CA LEU A 152 10.60 3.97 8.40
C LEU A 152 10.79 5.32 9.10
N LEU A 153 12.02 5.66 9.47
CA LEU A 153 12.35 6.94 10.13
C LEU A 153 12.28 8.16 9.20
N CYS A 154 12.27 7.97 7.87
CA CYS A 154 12.03 9.04 6.90
C CYS A 154 10.57 9.49 6.83
N VAL A 155 9.66 8.87 7.58
CA VAL A 155 8.22 9.19 7.59
C VAL A 155 7.81 9.67 8.97
N GLN A 156 7.08 10.78 9.07
CA GLN A 156 6.61 11.34 10.35
C GLN A 156 5.91 10.31 11.26
N LYS A 157 5.04 9.46 10.70
CA LYS A 157 4.36 8.41 11.47
C LYS A 157 5.31 7.32 11.98
N GLY A 158 6.35 6.99 11.21
CA GLY A 158 7.39 6.06 11.63
C GLY A 158 8.24 6.62 12.77
N LYS A 159 8.61 7.91 12.73
CA LYS A 159 9.26 8.61 13.86
C LYS A 159 8.41 8.55 15.13
N LYS A 160 7.12 8.85 15.02
CA LYS A 160 6.16 8.76 16.14
C LYS A 160 6.04 7.33 16.68
N LEU A 161 6.05 6.33 15.80
CA LEU A 161 6.04 4.91 16.17
C LEU A 161 7.28 4.57 17.00
N THR A 162 8.48 4.89 16.51
CA THR A 162 9.74 4.61 17.22
C THR A 162 9.78 5.33 18.57
N ALA A 163 9.39 6.61 18.61
CA ALA A 163 9.37 7.40 19.85
C ALA A 163 8.44 6.81 20.92
N ARG A 164 7.26 6.30 20.53
CA ARG A 164 6.30 5.67 21.44
C ARG A 164 6.68 4.24 21.82
N LEU A 165 7.42 3.53 20.96
CA LEU A 165 7.92 2.19 21.25
C LEU A 165 9.06 2.21 22.27
N LEU A 166 9.94 3.23 22.26
CA LEU A 166 11.14 3.32 23.12
C LEU A 166 10.89 3.02 24.61
N PRO A 167 9.85 3.58 25.28
CA PRO A 167 9.56 3.29 26.68
C PRO A 167 9.16 1.85 26.99
N HIS A 168 8.84 1.05 25.98
CA HIS A 168 8.42 -0.35 26.13
C HIS A 168 9.56 -1.34 25.89
N LEU A 169 10.66 -0.90 25.27
CA LEU A 169 11.79 -1.75 24.90
C LEU A 169 12.69 -2.04 26.11
N THR A 170 13.48 -3.10 25.99
CA THR A 170 14.60 -3.31 26.91
C THR A 170 15.67 -2.24 26.70
N ARG A 171 16.51 -2.04 27.71
CA ARG A 171 17.62 -1.09 27.64
C ARG A 171 18.52 -1.34 26.42
N GLU A 172 18.88 -2.60 26.19
CA GLU A 172 19.75 -3.00 25.07
C GLU A 172 19.12 -2.67 23.71
N GLN A 173 17.83 -2.94 23.55
CA GLN A 173 17.09 -2.63 22.32
C GLN A 173 17.00 -1.12 22.06
N ALA A 174 16.72 -0.34 23.11
CA ALA A 174 16.68 1.12 23.01
C ALA A 174 18.06 1.69 22.65
N GLU A 175 19.13 1.19 23.28
CA GLU A 175 20.51 1.58 22.96
C GLU A 175 20.85 1.26 21.50
N MET A 176 20.48 0.08 20.99
CA MET A 176 20.69 -0.29 19.58
C MET A 176 19.96 0.62 18.60
N ILE A 177 18.71 0.99 18.90
CA ILE A 177 17.94 1.95 18.09
C ILE A 177 18.64 3.31 18.08
N LEU A 178 19.00 3.83 19.26
CA LEU A 178 19.64 5.14 19.39
C LEU A 178 21.01 5.18 18.69
N LEU A 179 21.80 4.11 18.81
CA LEU A 179 23.08 3.98 18.12
C LEU A 179 22.91 3.98 16.59
N THR A 180 21.88 3.30 16.09
CA THR A 180 21.58 3.27 14.65
C THR A 180 21.13 4.67 14.17
N ILE A 181 20.24 5.33 14.90
CA ILE A 181 19.76 6.69 14.58
C ILE A 181 20.93 7.67 14.56
N THR A 182 21.78 7.65 15.59
CA THR A 182 22.92 8.57 15.71
C THR A 182 23.95 8.36 14.60
N ARG A 183 24.25 7.10 14.23
CA ARG A 183 25.14 6.77 13.12
C ARG A 183 24.65 7.31 11.78
N HIS A 184 23.34 7.30 11.55
CA HIS A 184 22.71 7.72 10.29
C HIS A 184 22.02 9.08 10.38
N LEU A 185 22.30 9.87 11.42
CA LEU A 185 21.67 11.16 11.65
C LEU A 185 21.83 12.14 10.46
N PRO A 186 22.99 12.26 9.81
CA PRO A 186 23.13 13.15 8.64
C PRO A 186 22.22 12.77 7.48
N TYR A 187 21.96 11.48 7.28
CA TYR A 187 21.04 11.00 6.24
C TYR A 187 19.60 11.35 6.59
N LEU A 188 19.19 11.05 7.83
CA LEU A 188 17.84 11.32 8.32
C LEU A 188 17.51 12.81 8.28
N MET A 189 18.43 13.68 8.72
CA MET A 189 18.23 15.14 8.70
C MET A 189 18.02 15.68 7.28
N ARG A 190 18.71 15.14 6.26
CA ARG A 190 18.50 15.56 4.85
C ARG A 190 17.10 15.19 4.36
N LYS A 191 16.53 14.09 4.87
CA LYS A 191 15.18 13.63 4.50
C LYS A 191 14.08 14.32 5.30
N ASP A 192 14.41 14.91 6.46
CA ASP A 192 13.46 15.54 7.37
C ASP A 192 12.98 16.94 6.93
N VAL A 193 13.71 17.59 6.03
CA VAL A 193 13.47 18.99 5.57
C VAL A 193 12.07 19.19 4.94
N LEU A 194 11.38 18.11 4.57
CA LEU A 194 10.05 18.15 3.93
C LEU A 194 8.89 17.84 4.89
N ASP A 195 9.16 17.44 6.12
CA ASP A 195 8.17 16.96 7.10
C ASP A 195 7.83 17.99 8.20
N GLU A 196 8.51 19.16 8.22
CA GLU A 196 8.24 20.30 9.11
C GLU A 196 7.15 21.25 8.59
#